data_AF-A0A1V5N7X5-F1
#
_entry.id   AF-A0A1V5N7X5-F1
#
_cell.length_a   1.000
_cell.length_b   1.000
_cell.length_c   1.000
_cell.angle_alpha   90.00
_cell.angle_beta   90.00
_cell.angle_gamma   90.00
#
_symmetry.space_group_name_H-M   'P 1'
#
loop_
_entity.id
_entity.type
_entity.pdbx_description
1 polymer ?
#
loop_
_entity_poly.entity_id
_entity_poly.type
_entity_poly.pdbx_seq_one_letter_code
_entity_poly.pdbx_strand_id
1 'polypeptide(L)'
;MTVVGEEGTSVDDYLVALKADFFDNCYLQQNAFDAVDAATPAQRQQFVFDKVLTVLELPLEVQEKDQARQLMVKISDLFRNWNYAAQDTEEYQKILEQIDSFIAAKGK
;
A
#
# COMPACT_ATOMS: atom_id res chain seq x y z
N MET A 1 0.27 14.09 -13.12
CA MET A 1 -0.41 15.40 -12.93
C MET A 1 0.56 16.57 -13.11
N THR A 2 1.34 16.58 -14.19
CA THR A 2 2.47 17.52 -14.36
C THR A 2 2.19 18.70 -15.30
N VAL A 3 1.03 18.71 -15.97
CA VAL A 3 0.66 19.75 -16.94
C VAL A 3 -0.62 20.49 -16.53
N VAL A 4 -1.71 19.77 -16.27
CA VAL A 4 -3.02 20.35 -15.86
C VAL A 4 -3.35 20.15 -14.38
N GLY A 5 -2.40 19.61 -13.60
CA GLY A 5 -2.61 19.29 -12.18
C GLY A 5 -3.59 18.15 -11.94
N GLU A 6 -4.02 18.01 -10.68
CA GLU A 6 -4.97 16.96 -10.30
C GLU A 6 -6.38 17.25 -10.82
N GLU A 7 -6.76 18.53 -10.90
CA GLU A 7 -8.10 19.00 -11.26
C GLU A 7 -8.55 18.46 -12.62
N GLY A 8 -7.66 18.39 -13.61
CA GLY A 8 -7.95 17.90 -14.96
C GLY A 8 -7.89 16.38 -15.15
N THR A 9 -7.62 15.59 -14.10
CA THR A 9 -7.48 14.11 -14.18
C THR A 9 -8.79 13.42 -13.80
N SER A 10 -9.15 12.30 -14.42
CA SER A 10 -10.32 11.51 -13.99
C SER A 10 -10.07 10.89 -12.61
N VAL A 11 -11.13 10.47 -11.89
CA VAL A 11 -10.97 9.77 -10.61
C VAL A 11 -10.26 8.43 -10.80
N ASP A 12 -10.55 7.72 -11.89
CA ASP A 12 -9.96 6.43 -12.21
C ASP A 12 -8.45 6.54 -12.51
N ASP A 13 -8.06 7.48 -13.37
CA ASP A 13 -6.62 7.72 -13.67
C ASP A 13 -5.87 8.20 -12.43
N TYR A 14 -6.52 9.01 -11.60
CA TYR A 14 -5.97 9.48 -10.34
C TYR A 14 -5.76 8.31 -9.35
N LEU A 15 -6.71 7.38 -9.26
CA LEU A 15 -6.57 6.17 -8.46
C LEU A 15 -5.44 5.26 -8.98
N VAL A 16 -5.28 5.13 -10.30
CA VAL A 16 -4.14 4.41 -10.89
C VAL A 16 -2.81 5.06 -10.50
N ALA A 17 -2.72 6.38 -10.54
CA ALA A 17 -1.51 7.10 -10.10
C ALA A 17 -1.22 6.85 -8.61
N LEU A 18 -2.23 6.90 -7.74
CA LEU A 18 -2.05 6.61 -6.31
C LEU A 18 -1.62 5.15 -6.05
N LYS A 19 -2.10 4.19 -6.85
CA LYS A 19 -1.66 2.79 -6.77
C LYS A 19 -0.20 2.63 -7.21
N ALA A 20 0.24 3.37 -8.22
CA ALA A 20 1.65 3.40 -8.61
C ALA A 20 2.54 4.00 -7.49
N ASP A 21 2.08 5.09 -6.86
CA ASP A 21 2.79 5.70 -5.73
C ASP A 21 2.84 4.75 -4.52
N PHE A 22 1.77 4.00 -4.24
CA PHE A 22 1.75 2.95 -3.22
C PHE A 22 2.81 1.88 -3.50
N PHE A 23 2.88 1.39 -4.74
CA PHE A 23 3.85 0.37 -5.13
C PHE A 23 5.30 0.84 -4.95
N ASP A 24 5.60 2.07 -5.39
CA ASP A 24 6.95 2.63 -5.26
C ASP A 24 7.33 2.80 -3.79
N ASN A 25 6.48 3.48 -3.01
CA ASN A 25 6.78 3.83 -1.62
C ASN A 25 6.74 2.65 -0.64
N CYS A 26 5.99 1.59 -0.95
CA CYS A 26 5.79 0.47 -0.02
C CYS A 26 6.53 -0.82 -0.41
N TYR A 27 7.02 -0.94 -1.65
CA TYR A 27 7.69 -2.16 -2.10
C TYR A 27 9.05 -1.90 -2.74
N LEU A 28 9.16 -0.93 -3.66
CA LEU A 28 10.43 -0.66 -4.34
C LEU A 28 11.42 0.07 -3.44
N GLN A 29 10.92 0.92 -2.55
CA GLN A 29 11.74 1.60 -1.54
C GLN A 29 11.98 0.71 -0.33
N GLN A 30 13.23 0.61 0.10
CA GLN A 30 13.65 -0.03 1.35
C GLN A 30 14.52 0.91 2.16
N ASN A 31 14.35 0.89 3.49
CA ASN A 31 15.17 1.66 4.40
C ASN A 31 16.41 0.86 4.83
N ALA A 32 17.55 1.14 4.18
CA ALA A 32 18.83 0.49 4.47
C ALA A 32 19.39 0.76 5.88
N PHE A 33 18.80 1.67 6.65
CA PHE A 33 19.19 1.96 8.04
C PHE A 33 18.32 1.25 9.08
N ASP A 34 17.24 0.59 8.67
CA ASP A 34 16.34 -0.13 9.56
C ASP A 34 16.73 -1.62 9.70
N ALA A 35 16.65 -2.18 10.90
CA ALA A 35 17.11 -3.54 11.16
C ALA A 35 16.26 -4.63 10.49
N VAL A 36 15.00 -4.34 10.16
CA VAL A 36 14.06 -5.28 9.53
C VAL A 36 14.02 -5.07 8.01
N ASP A 37 13.89 -3.81 7.59
CA ASP A 37 13.68 -3.45 6.18
C ASP A 37 14.98 -3.36 5.37
N ALA A 38 16.15 -3.20 6.01
CA ALA A 38 17.43 -3.13 5.30
C ALA A 38 17.83 -4.45 4.61
N ALA A 39 17.30 -5.59 5.07
CA ALA A 39 17.66 -6.91 4.55
C ALA A 39 16.50 -7.91 4.66
N THR A 40 15.50 -7.77 3.80
CA THR A 40 14.32 -8.64 3.78
C THR A 40 14.61 -9.99 3.09
N PRO A 41 14.34 -11.14 3.73
CA PRO A 41 14.49 -12.46 3.09
C PRO A 41 13.59 -12.64 1.86
N ALA A 42 14.04 -13.40 0.86
CA ALA A 42 13.31 -13.61 -0.40
C ALA A 42 11.87 -14.14 -0.21
N GLN A 43 11.65 -15.03 0.75
CA GLN A 43 10.31 -15.55 1.06
C GLN A 43 9.36 -14.45 1.55
N ARG A 44 9.87 -13.54 2.40
CA ARG A 44 9.08 -12.39 2.86
C ARG A 44 8.82 -11.41 1.72
N GLN A 45 9.79 -11.16 0.83
CA GLN A 45 9.58 -10.32 -0.35
C GLN A 45 8.45 -10.86 -1.24
N GLN A 46 8.44 -12.17 -1.52
CA GLN A 46 7.37 -12.80 -2.30
C GLN A 46 6.00 -12.63 -1.63
N PHE A 47 5.91 -12.89 -0.33
CA PHE A 47 4.66 -12.74 0.41
C PHE A 47 4.14 -11.30 0.44
N VAL A 48 5.03 -10.34 0.67
CA VAL A 48 4.69 -8.91 0.63
C VAL A 48 4.22 -8.51 -0.77
N PHE A 49 4.91 -8.97 -1.82
CA PHE A 49 4.55 -8.69 -3.20
C PHE A 49 3.17 -9.22 -3.58
N ASP A 50 2.81 -10.44 -3.15
CA ASP A 50 1.48 -11.00 -3.39
C ASP A 50 0.37 -10.14 -2.73
N LYS A 51 0.62 -9.61 -1.52
CA LYS A 51 -0.29 -8.69 -0.84
C LYS A 51 -0.39 -7.35 -1.56
N VAL A 52 0.74 -6.80 -2.02
CA VAL A 52 0.78 -5.59 -2.84
C VAL A 52 -0.03 -5.78 -4.12
N LEU A 53 0.18 -6.88 -4.86
CA LEU A 53 -0.60 -7.20 -6.06
C LEU A 53 -2.10 -7.25 -5.77
N THR A 54 -2.49 -7.88 -4.67
CA THR A 54 -3.89 -7.93 -4.24
C THR A 54 -4.48 -6.53 -4.06
N VAL A 55 -3.74 -5.58 -3.48
CA VAL A 55 -4.16 -4.17 -3.34
C VAL A 55 -4.21 -3.45 -4.69
N LEU A 56 -3.21 -3.67 -5.56
CA LEU A 56 -3.16 -3.07 -6.89
C LEU A 56 -4.33 -3.52 -7.78
N GLU A 57 -4.75 -4.78 -7.65
CA GLU A 57 -5.88 -5.36 -8.40
C GLU A 57 -7.24 -5.13 -7.73
N LEU A 58 -7.26 -4.69 -6.47
CA LEU A 58 -8.48 -4.45 -5.70
C LEU A 58 -9.36 -3.40 -6.39
N PRO A 59 -10.62 -3.72 -6.76
CA PRO A 59 -11.56 -2.74 -7.28
C PRO A 59 -12.04 -1.83 -6.15
N LEU A 60 -11.51 -0.61 -6.10
CA LEU A 60 -11.91 0.42 -5.15
C LEU A 60 -12.99 1.30 -5.79
N GLU A 61 -14.20 1.25 -5.25
CA GLU A 61 -15.33 2.05 -5.71
C GLU A 61 -15.28 3.44 -5.04
N VAL A 62 -14.64 4.39 -5.72
CA VAL A 62 -14.48 5.77 -5.25
C VAL A 62 -15.11 6.74 -6.22
N GLN A 63 -15.87 7.71 -5.71
CA GLN A 63 -16.53 8.73 -6.54
C GLN A 63 -15.76 10.04 -6.57
N GLU A 64 -14.94 10.27 -5.55
CA GLU A 64 -14.22 11.52 -5.35
C GLU A 64 -12.73 11.26 -5.10
N LYS A 65 -11.87 12.16 -5.59
CA LYS A 65 -10.41 12.05 -5.45
C LYS A 65 -9.96 12.04 -4.00
N ASP A 66 -10.64 12.79 -3.13
CA ASP A 66 -10.33 12.82 -1.71
C ASP A 66 -10.57 11.47 -1.05
N GLN A 67 -11.63 10.76 -1.45
CA GLN A 67 -11.90 9.40 -0.98
C GLN A 67 -10.81 8.43 -1.44
N ALA A 68 -10.44 8.49 -2.73
CA ALA A 68 -9.35 7.69 -3.29
C ALA A 68 -8.04 7.91 -2.51
N ARG A 69 -7.70 9.18 -2.25
CA ARG A 69 -6.50 9.56 -1.49
C ARG A 69 -6.53 9.01 -0.07
N GLN A 70 -7.63 9.18 0.65
CA GLN A 70 -7.76 8.69 2.04
C GLN A 70 -7.57 7.17 2.13
N LEU A 71 -8.18 6.42 1.21
CA LEU A 71 -8.03 4.96 1.17
C LEU A 71 -6.59 4.54 0.87
N MET A 72 -5.97 5.18 -0.12
CA MET A 72 -4.60 4.83 -0.52
C MET A 72 -3.56 5.24 0.55
N VAL A 73 -3.76 6.36 1.25
CA VAL A 73 -2.92 6.73 2.40
C VAL A 73 -3.05 5.70 3.51
N LYS A 74 -4.27 5.30 3.87
CA LYS A 74 -4.52 4.30 4.92
C LYS A 74 -3.80 2.97 4.64
N ILE A 75 -3.92 2.43 3.44
CA ILE A 75 -3.26 1.16 3.10
C ILE A 75 -1.74 1.33 2.98
N SER A 76 -1.25 2.45 2.46
CA SER A 76 0.20 2.74 2.40
C SER A 76 0.82 2.79 3.80
N ASP A 77 0.15 3.42 4.76
CA ASP A 77 0.62 3.49 6.13
C ASP A 77 0.65 2.12 6.81
N LEU A 78 -0.35 1.27 6.56
CA LEU A 78 -0.33 -0.11 7.04
C LEU A 78 0.87 -0.88 6.48
N PHE A 79 1.12 -0.83 5.17
CA PHE A 79 2.26 -1.52 4.57
C PHE A 79 3.61 -0.99 5.04
N ARG A 80 3.76 0.33 5.15
CA ARG A 80 4.99 0.94 5.68
C ARG A 80 5.29 0.45 7.09
N ASN A 81 4.30 0.50 7.99
CA ASN A 81 4.47 0.00 9.35
C ASN A 81 4.74 -1.52 9.37
N TRP A 82 4.11 -2.27 8.48
CA TRP A 82 4.31 -3.70 8.36
C TRP A 82 5.73 -4.08 7.88
N ASN A 83 6.31 -3.28 6.97
CA ASN A 83 7.69 -3.48 6.52
C ASN A 83 8.70 -3.33 7.66
N TYR A 84 8.47 -2.39 8.58
CA TYR A 84 9.28 -2.21 9.80
C TYR A 84 9.03 -3.26 10.89
N ALA A 85 7.90 -3.96 10.86
CA ALA A 85 7.59 -4.98 11.86
C ALA A 85 8.39 -6.26 11.62
N ALA A 86 9.12 -6.72 12.64
CA ALA A 86 9.85 -7.98 12.58
C ALA A 86 8.88 -9.16 12.40
N GLN A 87 9.25 -10.12 11.56
CA GLN A 87 8.43 -11.30 11.31
C GLN A 87 8.22 -12.10 12.62
N ASP A 88 7.09 -12.80 12.73
CA ASP A 88 6.71 -13.61 13.90
C ASP A 88 6.45 -12.82 15.20
N THR A 89 6.32 -11.49 15.10
CA THR A 89 5.88 -10.65 16.22
C THR A 89 4.37 -10.46 16.23
N GLU A 90 3.80 -10.17 17.41
CA GLU A 90 2.39 -9.81 17.54
C GLU A 90 2.01 -8.57 16.71
N GLU A 91 2.92 -7.59 16.64
CA GLU A 91 2.73 -6.38 15.84
C GLU A 91 2.61 -6.69 14.35
N TYR A 92 3.51 -7.53 13.83
CA TYR A 92 3.47 -7.98 12.44
C TYR A 92 2.14 -8.64 12.10
N GLN A 93 1.68 -9.58 12.95
CA GLN A 93 0.41 -10.28 12.73
C GLN A 93 -0.78 -9.33 12.81
N LYS A 94 -0.80 -8.44 13.80
CA LYS A 94 -1.86 -7.44 13.97
C LYS A 94 -1.99 -6.53 12.74
N ILE A 95 -0.88 -6.04 12.20
CA ILE A 95 -0.92 -5.16 11.02
C ILE A 95 -1.35 -5.97 9.78
N LEU A 96 -0.88 -7.21 9.64
CA LEU A 96 -1.31 -8.11 8.56
C LEU A 96 -2.83 -8.35 8.58
N GLU A 97 -3.42 -8.59 9.76
CA GLU A 97 -4.87 -8.72 9.92
C GLU A 97 -5.62 -7.43 9.53
N GLN A 98 -5.05 -6.26 9.80
CA GLN A 98 -5.62 -4.98 9.38
C GLN A 98 -5.56 -4.78 7.87
N ILE A 99 -4.45 -5.19 7.22
CA ILE A 99 -4.31 -5.20 5.76
C ILE A 99 -5.36 -6.14 5.16
N ASP A 100 -5.50 -7.35 5.69
CA ASP A 100 -6.45 -8.33 5.19
C ASP A 100 -7.90 -7.89 5.38
N SER A 101 -8.20 -7.22 6.50
CA SER A 101 -9.49 -6.61 6.75
C SER A 101 -9.78 -5.48 5.76
N PHE A 102 -8.79 -4.62 5.46
CA PHE A 102 -8.93 -3.56 4.46
C PHE A 102 -9.21 -4.13 3.07
N ILE A 103 -8.47 -5.17 2.66
CA ILE A 103 -8.66 -5.85 1.38
C ILE A 103 -10.05 -6.49 1.31
N ALA A 104 -10.47 -7.22 2.35
CA ALA A 104 -11.77 -7.88 2.40
C ALA A 104 -12.93 -6.88 2.34
N ALA A 105 -12.79 -5.72 3.00
CA ALA A 105 -13.77 -4.65 2.97
C ALA A 105 -13.73 -3.81 1.68
N LYS A 106 -12.78 -4.06 0.77
CA LYS A 106 -12.52 -3.21 -0.41
C LYS A 106 -12.34 -1.74 -0.03
N GLY A 107 -11.65 -1.49 1.08
CA GLY A 107 -11.43 -0.15 1.65
C GLY A 107 -12.63 0.47 2.37
N LYS A 108 -13.76 -0.23 2.54
CA LYS A 108 -14.94 0.25 3.30
C LYS A 108 -14.79 0.09 4.81
#